data_AF-A0A315C8J8-F1
#
_entry.id   AF-A0A315C8J8-F1
#
_cell.length_a   1.000
_cell.length_b   1.000
_cell.length_c   1.000
_cell.angle_alpha   90.00
_cell.angle_beta   90.00
_cell.angle_gamma   90.00
#
_symmetry.space_group_name_H-M   'P 1'
#
loop_
_entity.id
_entity.type
_entity.pdbx_description
1 polymer ?
#
loop_
_entity_poly.entity_id
_entity_poly.type
_entity_poly.pdbx_seq_one_letter_code
_entity_poly.pdbx_strand_id
1 'polypeptide(L)'
;MLIVTAVFSGLLSLFFIRLSLKVIQLRKLHQISFGSGGVNELESAIQAHANFVEYVPLCLLLMASLELNGVPLILVALLGCPVVIGRYVHAKGMQFTFFALATLALSNIIWMAYMFVASAQFAAIH
;
A
#
# COMPACT_ATOMS: atom_id res chain seq x y z
N MET A 1 -4.65 12.35 -14.55
CA MET A 1 -4.82 10.91 -14.87
C MET A 1 -4.03 10.10 -13.85
N LEU A 2 -4.51 8.92 -13.44
CA LEU A 2 -3.90 8.09 -12.38
C LEU A 2 -3.07 6.94 -12.95
N ILE A 3 -2.09 7.25 -13.80
CA ILE A 3 -1.36 6.22 -14.55
C ILE A 3 -0.43 5.45 -13.61
N VAL A 4 0.31 6.14 -12.75
CA VAL A 4 1.26 5.50 -11.83
C VAL A 4 0.48 4.66 -10.82
N THR A 5 -0.52 5.25 -10.19
CA THR A 5 -1.32 4.55 -9.19
C THR A 5 -2.05 3.34 -9.77
N ALA A 6 -2.52 3.40 -11.02
CA ALA A 6 -3.16 2.25 -11.69
C ALA A 6 -2.20 1.10 -11.97
N VAL A 7 -0.94 1.38 -12.34
CA VAL A 7 0.08 0.34 -12.54
C VAL A 7 0.39 -0.36 -11.22
N PHE A 8 0.59 0.41 -10.15
CA PHE A 8 0.85 -0.14 -8.81
C PHE A 8 -0.34 -0.93 -8.27
N SER A 9 -1.57 -0.42 -8.45
CA SER A 9 -2.77 -1.13 -7.99
C SER A 9 -2.96 -2.46 -8.72
N GLY A 10 -2.79 -2.49 -10.04
CA GLY A 10 -2.87 -3.73 -10.83
C GLY A 10 -1.85 -4.77 -10.38
N LEU A 11 -0.59 -4.38 -10.20
CA LEU A 11 0.46 -5.27 -9.70
C LEU A 11 0.14 -5.81 -8.30
N LEU A 12 -0.26 -4.93 -7.39
CA LEU A 12 -0.58 -5.30 -6.01
C LEU A 12 -1.84 -6.20 -5.93
N SER A 13 -2.84 -5.98 -6.78
CA SER A 13 -4.01 -6.86 -6.87
C SER A 13 -3.64 -8.29 -7.28
N LEU A 14 -2.66 -8.48 -8.16
CA LEU A 14 -2.16 -9.83 -8.49
C LEU A 14 -1.51 -10.51 -7.27
N PHE A 15 -0.74 -9.75 -6.48
CA PHE A 15 -0.20 -10.24 -5.20
C PHE A 15 -1.30 -10.63 -4.21
N PHE A 16 -2.34 -9.81 -4.12
CA PHE A 16 -3.48 -10.07 -3.26
C PHE A 16 -4.16 -11.39 -3.62
N ILE A 17 -4.45 -11.60 -4.91
CA ILE A 17 -5.06 -12.85 -5.40
C ILE A 17 -4.21 -14.06 -5.02
N ARG A 18 -2.88 -13.99 -5.19
CA ARG A 18 -1.97 -15.08 -4.78
C ARG A 18 -2.07 -15.38 -3.28
N LEU A 19 -2.13 -14.37 -2.42
CA LEU A 19 -2.27 -14.55 -0.97
C LEU A 19 -3.63 -15.15 -0.62
N SER A 20 -4.72 -14.67 -1.23
CA SER A 20 -6.07 -15.20 -1.00
C SER A 20 -6.17 -16.67 -1.42
N LEU A 21 -5.61 -17.04 -2.58
CA LEU A 21 -5.57 -18.42 -3.03
C LEU A 21 -4.80 -19.33 -2.07
N LYS A 22 -3.66 -18.86 -1.53
CA LYS A 22 -2.89 -19.61 -0.53
C LYS A 22 -3.70 -19.88 0.74
N VAL A 23 -4.43 -18.89 1.25
CA VAL A 23 -5.33 -19.07 2.41
C VAL A 23 -6.45 -20.06 2.10
N ILE A 24 -7.09 -19.95 0.93
CA ILE A 24 -8.17 -20.86 0.51
C ILE A 24 -7.67 -22.31 0.40
N GLN A 25 -6.49 -22.52 -0.21
CA GLN A 25 -5.89 -23.84 -0.35
C GLN A 25 -5.58 -24.47 1.01
N LEU A 26 -4.95 -23.72 1.92
CA LEU A 26 -4.63 -24.22 3.26
C LEU A 26 -5.89 -24.52 4.09
N ARG A 27 -6.94 -23.69 3.99
CA ARG A 27 -8.23 -23.98 4.65
C ARG A 27 -8.86 -25.28 4.16
N LYS A 28 -8.83 -25.53 2.85
CA LYS A 28 -9.34 -26.76 2.25
C LYS A 28 -8.50 -27.98 2.65
N LEU A 29 -7.17 -27.85 2.66
CA LEU A 29 -6.25 -28.92 3.01
C LEU A 29 -6.46 -29.39 4.46
N HIS A 30 -6.56 -28.44 5.39
CA HIS A 30 -6.70 -28.73 6.82
C HIS A 30 -8.16 -28.86 7.29
N GLN A 31 -9.14 -28.69 6.39
CA GLN A 31 -10.58 -28.74 6.71
C GLN A 31 -11.00 -27.74 7.81
N ILE A 32 -10.41 -26.54 7.80
CA ILE A 32 -10.65 -25.51 8.81
C ILE A 32 -11.58 -24.43 8.23
N SER A 33 -12.78 -24.32 8.79
CA SER A 33 -13.77 -23.31 8.39
C SER A 33 -13.48 -21.92 8.98
N PHE A 34 -12.98 -21.84 10.22
CA PHE A 34 -12.75 -20.58 10.93
C PHE A 34 -11.45 -20.59 11.74
N GLY A 35 -10.79 -19.42 11.84
CA GLY A 35 -9.50 -19.30 12.54
C GLY A 35 -8.33 -20.00 11.84
N SER A 36 -7.27 -20.27 12.60
CA SER A 36 -6.06 -21.00 12.16
C SER A 36 -6.09 -22.50 12.48
N GLY A 37 -7.04 -22.96 13.32
CA GLY A 37 -7.17 -24.36 13.75
C GLY A 37 -5.88 -24.96 14.34
N GLY A 38 -4.99 -24.13 14.89
CA GLY A 38 -3.68 -24.55 15.42
C GLY A 38 -2.61 -24.84 14.38
N VAL A 39 -2.85 -24.53 13.09
CA VAL A 39 -1.88 -24.73 12.01
C VAL A 39 -1.09 -23.45 11.77
N ASN A 40 0.19 -23.47 12.16
CA ASN A 40 1.11 -22.33 12.05
C ASN A 40 1.21 -21.77 10.61
N GLU A 41 1.16 -22.64 9.59
CA GLU A 41 1.22 -22.20 8.19
C GLU A 41 -0.04 -21.42 7.77
N LEU A 42 -1.22 -21.88 8.21
CA LEU A 42 -2.48 -21.19 7.94
C LEU A 42 -2.53 -19.86 8.69
N GLU A 43 -2.07 -19.83 9.93
CA GLU A 43 -1.97 -18.59 10.71
C GLU A 43 -1.06 -17.56 10.03
N SER A 44 0.13 -17.97 9.60
CA SER A 44 1.07 -17.11 8.88
C SER A 44 0.47 -16.58 7.57
N ALA A 45 -0.26 -17.41 6.84
CA ALA A 45 -0.94 -17.01 5.61
C ALA A 45 -2.08 -16.02 5.87
N ILE A 46 -2.87 -16.23 6.93
CA ILE A 46 -3.94 -15.31 7.35
C ILE A 46 -3.36 -13.96 7.75
N GLN A 47 -2.31 -13.94 8.57
CA GLN A 47 -1.65 -12.70 8.98
C GLN A 47 -1.05 -11.95 7.77
N ALA A 48 -0.39 -12.66 6.84
CA ALA A 48 0.13 -12.05 5.63
C ALA A 48 -0.99 -11.43 4.76
N HIS A 49 -2.14 -12.10 4.65
CA HIS A 49 -3.31 -11.59 3.93
C HIS A 49 -3.94 -10.38 4.64
N ALA A 50 -4.11 -10.43 5.96
CA ALA A 50 -4.64 -9.33 6.76
C ALA A 50 -3.76 -8.07 6.65
N ASN A 51 -2.45 -8.21 6.84
CA ASN A 51 -1.47 -7.13 6.65
C ASN A 51 -1.51 -6.53 5.24
N PHE A 52 -1.89 -7.31 4.23
CA PHE A 52 -2.04 -6.79 2.89
C PHE A 52 -3.26 -5.87 2.79
N VAL A 53 -4.43 -6.35 3.26
CA VAL A 53 -5.70 -5.63 3.20
C VAL A 53 -5.67 -4.35 4.03
N GLU A 54 -4.94 -4.34 5.15
CA GLU A 54 -4.86 -3.17 6.02
C GLU A 54 -3.99 -2.05 5.42
N TYR A 55 -2.79 -2.38 4.94
CA TYR A 55 -1.81 -1.35 4.56
C TYR A 55 -1.87 -0.97 3.07
N VAL A 56 -2.12 -1.92 2.17
CA VAL A 56 -1.98 -1.66 0.72
C VAL A 56 -3.06 -0.73 0.18
N PRO A 57 -4.35 -0.89 0.50
CA PRO A 57 -5.39 0.03 0.04
C PRO A 57 -5.14 1.47 0.51
N LEU A 58 -4.69 1.64 1.76
CA LEU A 58 -4.32 2.95 2.29
C LEU A 58 -3.13 3.56 1.54
N CYS A 59 -2.09 2.77 1.25
CA CYS A 59 -0.96 3.24 0.44
C CYS A 59 -1.41 3.69 -0.96
N LEU A 60 -2.25 2.90 -1.63
CA LEU A 60 -2.79 3.24 -2.95
C LEU A 60 -3.65 4.51 -2.94
N LEU A 61 -4.43 4.71 -1.88
CA LEU A 61 -5.23 5.92 -1.69
C LEU A 61 -4.33 7.16 -1.53
N LEU A 62 -3.26 7.05 -0.73
CA LEU A 62 -2.29 8.13 -0.56
C LEU A 62 -1.49 8.42 -1.84
N MET A 63 -1.15 7.39 -2.62
CA MET A 63 -0.53 7.56 -3.93
C MET A 63 -1.47 8.26 -4.92
N ALA A 64 -2.74 7.85 -4.98
CA ALA A 64 -3.75 8.50 -5.82
C ALA A 64 -3.90 9.98 -5.45
N SER A 65 -3.92 10.29 -4.15
CA SER A 65 -3.98 11.66 -3.64
C SER A 65 -2.79 12.49 -4.14
N LEU A 66 -1.55 11.99 -4.03
CA LEU A 66 -0.37 12.71 -4.53
C LEU A 66 -0.44 12.97 -6.04
N GLU A 67 -0.80 11.96 -6.82
CA GLU A 67 -0.89 12.05 -8.29
C GLU A 67 -2.01 13.01 -8.73
N LEU A 68 -3.15 13.04 -8.04
CA LEU A 68 -4.24 13.98 -8.30
C LEU A 68 -3.88 15.42 -7.91
N ASN A 69 -3.06 15.60 -6.88
CA ASN A 69 -2.59 16.92 -6.43
C ASN A 69 -1.38 17.44 -7.22
N GLY A 70 -1.02 16.80 -8.34
CA GLY A 70 -0.01 17.31 -9.27
C GLY A 70 1.44 17.04 -8.84
N VAL A 71 1.68 16.12 -7.91
CA VAL A 71 3.04 15.68 -7.57
C VAL A 71 3.67 15.04 -8.82
N PRO A 72 4.96 15.31 -9.11
CA PRO A 72 5.68 14.67 -10.22
C PRO A 72 5.55 13.14 -10.20
N LEU A 73 5.16 12.56 -11.33
CA LEU A 73 4.89 11.12 -11.47
C LEU A 73 6.05 10.23 -11.01
N ILE A 74 7.29 10.67 -11.27
CA ILE A 74 8.51 9.98 -10.84
C ILE A 74 8.59 9.88 -9.32
N LEU A 75 8.23 10.94 -8.59
CA LEU A 75 8.24 10.94 -7.12
C LEU A 75 7.16 10.00 -6.58
N VAL A 76 5.95 10.02 -7.16
CA VAL A 76 4.88 9.10 -6.78
C VAL A 76 5.30 7.64 -7.00
N ALA A 77 5.95 7.35 -8.13
CA ALA A 77 6.45 6.00 -8.43
C ALA A 77 7.54 5.56 -7.43
N LEU A 78 8.49 6.45 -7.10
CA LEU A 78 9.54 6.18 -6.11
C LEU A 78 8.97 5.89 -4.72
N LEU A 79 7.94 6.64 -4.30
CA LEU A 79 7.25 6.40 -3.03
C LEU A 79 6.43 5.10 -3.03
N GLY A 80 5.94 4.65 -4.19
CA GLY A 80 5.22 3.39 -4.35
C GLY A 80 6.12 2.14 -4.36
N CYS A 81 7.37 2.24 -4.84
CA CYS A 81 8.30 1.11 -4.93
C CYS A 81 8.49 0.33 -3.61
N PRO A 82 8.68 0.98 -2.44
CA PRO A 82 8.78 0.30 -1.15
C PRO A 82 7.57 -0.58 -0.80
N VAL A 83 6.35 -0.19 -1.23
CA VAL A 83 5.12 -0.97 -0.99
C VAL A 83 5.20 -2.32 -1.70
N VAL A 84 5.78 -2.36 -2.90
CA VAL A 84 5.95 -3.58 -3.69
C VAL A 84 7.14 -4.39 -3.19
N ILE A 85 8.29 -3.75 -2.94
CA ILE A 85 9.51 -4.40 -2.46
C ILE A 85 9.28 -5.09 -1.11
N GLY A 86 8.54 -4.44 -0.21
CA GLY A 86 8.16 -5.02 1.07
C GLY A 86 7.45 -6.37 0.95
N ARG A 87 6.81 -6.68 -0.19
CA ARG A 87 6.10 -7.96 -0.38
C ARG A 87 6.99 -9.11 -0.82
N TYR A 88 8.20 -8.83 -1.31
CA TYR A 88 9.18 -9.86 -1.67
C TYR A 88 10.13 -10.21 -0.51
N VAL A 89 10.33 -9.30 0.45
CA VAL A 89 11.25 -9.53 1.58
C VAL A 89 10.55 -10.33 2.69
N HIS A 90 10.77 -11.65 2.68
CA HIS A 90 10.02 -12.72 3.37
C HIS A 90 9.96 -12.70 4.93
N ALA A 91 10.42 -11.63 5.60
CA ALA A 91 10.30 -11.51 7.07
C ALA A 91 10.16 -10.06 7.57
N LYS A 92 10.71 -9.08 6.83
CA LYS A 92 10.61 -7.65 7.16
C LYS A 92 9.50 -6.92 6.42
N GLY A 93 8.71 -7.63 5.61
CA GLY A 93 7.73 -7.01 4.72
C GLY A 93 6.68 -6.14 5.40
N MET A 94 6.29 -6.47 6.63
CA MET A 94 5.40 -5.64 7.45
C MET A 94 6.04 -4.29 7.77
N GLN A 95 7.29 -4.27 8.25
CA GLN A 95 8.01 -3.04 8.57
C GLN A 95 8.17 -2.15 7.33
N PHE A 96 8.58 -2.72 6.20
CA PHE A 96 8.72 -1.96 4.95
C PHE A 96 7.40 -1.34 4.48
N THR A 97 6.29 -2.08 4.59
CA THR A 97 4.99 -1.52 4.20
C THR A 97 4.54 -0.41 5.14
N PHE A 98 4.77 -0.56 6.45
CA PHE A 98 4.48 0.48 7.41
C PHE A 98 5.31 1.76 7.16
N PHE A 99 6.61 1.61 6.90
CA PHE A 99 7.46 2.74 6.51
C PHE A 99 7.00 3.40 5.21
N ALA A 100 6.57 2.62 4.22
CA ALA A 100 6.02 3.14 2.97
C ALA A 100 4.73 3.94 3.23
N LEU A 101 3.84 3.45 4.08
CA LEU A 101 2.63 4.16 4.48
C LEU A 101 2.97 5.48 5.17
N ALA A 102 3.88 5.46 6.15
CA ALA A 102 4.29 6.65 6.89
C ALA A 102 4.91 7.71 5.97
N THR A 103 5.80 7.29 5.06
CA THR A 103 6.43 8.20 4.09
C THR A 103 5.42 8.79 3.11
N LEU A 104 4.46 8.01 2.61
CA LEU A 104 3.36 8.49 1.77
C LEU A 104 2.45 9.49 2.52
N ALA A 105 2.15 9.22 3.79
CA ALA A 105 1.33 10.10 4.61
C ALA A 105 2.03 11.45 4.87
N LEU A 106 3.30 11.41 5.27
CA LEU A 106 4.11 12.62 5.46
C LEU A 106 4.25 13.41 4.16
N SER A 107 4.48 12.73 3.04
CA SER A 107 4.59 13.39 1.73
C SER A 107 3.29 14.11 1.34
N ASN A 108 2.12 13.53 1.65
CA ASN A 108 0.83 14.19 1.42
C ASN A 108 0.69 15.47 2.25
N ILE A 109 1.00 15.39 3.54
CA ILE A 109 0.90 16.55 4.45
C ILE A 109 1.83 17.67 3.99
N ILE A 110 3.09 17.35 3.67
CA ILE A 110 4.09 18.32 3.21
C ILE A 110 3.63 18.96 1.89
N TRP A 111 3.15 18.17 0.93
CA TRP A 111 2.69 18.71 -0.35
C TRP A 111 1.48 19.63 -0.21
N MET A 112 0.53 19.27 0.65
CA MET A 112 -0.62 20.12 0.97
C MET A 112 -0.24 21.41 1.67
N ALA A 113 0.69 21.36 2.61
CA ALA A 113 1.23 22.57 3.24
C ALA A 113 1.91 23.50 2.22
N TYR A 114 2.72 22.93 1.31
CA TYR A 114 3.37 23.68 0.24
C TYR A 114 2.35 24.38 -0.68
N MET A 115 1.35 23.63 -1.16
CA MET A 115 0.30 24.17 -2.02
C MET A 115 -0.51 25.28 -1.35
N PHE A 116 -0.83 25.12 -0.07
CA PHE A 116 -1.54 26.14 0.69
C PHE A 116 -0.72 27.44 0.80
N VAL A 117 0.57 27.34 1.18
CA VAL A 117 1.46 28.52 1.27
C VAL A 117 1.64 29.19 -0.08
N ALA A 118 1.84 28.42 -1.16
CA ALA A 118 1.98 28.96 -2.50
C ALA A 118 0.72 29.73 -2.95
N SER A 119 -0.46 29.19 -2.65
CA SER A 119 -1.74 29.87 -2.96
C SER A 119 -1.93 31.17 -2.18
N ALA A 120 -1.53 31.21 -0.91
CA ALA A 120 -1.61 32.41 -0.07
C ALA A 120 -0.66 33.52 -0.56
N GLN A 121 0.54 33.16 -1.00
CA GLN A 121 1.49 34.12 -1.57
C GLN A 121 0.99 34.69 -2.90
N PHE A 122 0.40 33.87 -3.77
CA PHE A 122 -0.19 34.33 -5.02
C PHE A 122 -1.33 35.33 -4.78
N ALA A 123 -2.20 35.07 -3.80
CA ALA A 123 -3.30 35.96 -3.41
C ALA A 123 -2.85 37.27 -2.74
N ALA A 124 -1.61 37.34 -2.24
CA ALA A 124 -1.06 38.55 -1.60
C ALA A 124 -0.35 39.49 -2.58
N ILE A 125 -0.01 39.01 -3.79
CA ILE A 125 0.74 39.75 -4.82
C ILE A 125 -0.21 40.37 -5.87
N HIS A 126 -1.47 39.94 -5.91
CA HIS A 126 -2.52 40.44 -6.80
C HIS A 126 -3.64 41.11 -6.01
#